data_AF-A0AA36J7I8-F1
#
_entry.id   AF-A0AA36J7I8-F1
#
_cell.length_a   1.000
_cell.length_b   1.000
_cell.length_c   1.000
_cell.angle_alpha   90.00
_cell.angle_beta   90.00
_cell.angle_gamma   90.00
#
_symmetry.space_group_name_H-M   'P 1'
#
loop_
_entity.id
_entity.type
_entity.pdbx_description
1 polymer ?
#
loop_
_entity_poly.entity_id
_entity_poly.type
_entity_poly.pdbx_seq_one_letter_code
_entity_poly.pdbx_strand_id
1 'polypeptide(L)'
;MESFLRAVGLGQGDALCEVPIKTSRRPSTARGREVTELPDLAHLAAATEQGILQLEEEARLLESRPLGEALEQLRNWAQALRRRPKEESVPFKALFLRSNALEKALEALRKNDNLKQELLDRPLFAADGASPAEVFTVELRGVLQLCLPRAAALVEPILQAVLGAEPRAPEMAAAFTALRSFKEDWREVVRLSAVRQLERRLDSVTYELQKMRPLPGSL
;
A
#
# COMPACT_ATOMS: atom_id res chain seq x y z
N MET A 1 12.40 14.65 14.00
CA MET A 1 11.36 14.13 13.10
C MET A 1 11.68 14.64 11.70
N GLU A 2 12.18 13.77 10.82
CA GLU A 2 12.48 14.17 9.44
C GLU A 2 11.17 14.31 8.66
N SER A 3 11.03 15.39 7.89
CA SER A 3 9.77 15.69 7.20
C SER A 3 9.46 14.65 6.11
N PHE A 4 8.17 14.45 5.86
CA PHE A 4 7.61 13.57 4.82
C PHE A 4 8.34 13.69 3.47
N LEU A 5 8.79 14.90 3.09
CA LEU A 5 9.53 15.16 1.84
C LEU A 5 10.88 14.42 1.77
N ARG A 6 11.55 14.22 2.90
CA ARG A 6 12.81 13.46 2.98
C ARG A 6 12.57 11.97 2.79
N ALA A 7 11.46 11.46 3.34
CA ALA A 7 11.08 10.04 3.26
C ALA A 7 10.63 9.59 1.85
N VAL A 8 10.29 10.52 0.95
CA VAL A 8 10.03 10.26 -0.48
C VAL A 8 11.19 10.64 -1.42
N GLY A 9 12.38 10.99 -0.89
CA GLY A 9 13.55 11.34 -1.70
C GLY A 9 13.43 12.68 -2.44
N LEU A 10 12.49 13.54 -2.03
CA LEU A 10 12.27 14.88 -2.58
C LEU A 10 12.85 16.00 -1.68
N GLY A 11 13.49 15.61 -0.57
CA GLY A 11 14.00 16.52 0.44
C GLY A 11 15.41 17.07 0.19
N GLN A 12 16.07 16.68 -0.90
CA GLN A 12 17.33 17.29 -1.35
C GLN A 12 17.05 18.14 -2.59
N GLY A 13 16.68 19.40 -2.35
CA GLY A 13 16.89 20.43 -3.35
C GLY A 13 18.38 20.72 -3.41
N ASP A 14 19.07 20.08 -4.35
CA ASP A 14 20.26 20.64 -4.95
C ASP A 14 19.91 21.03 -6.38
N ALA A 15 20.38 22.22 -6.76
CA ALA A 15 19.95 23.01 -7.91
C ALA A 15 19.74 22.22 -9.21
N LEU A 16 18.73 22.63 -10.01
CA LEU A 16 18.91 23.03 -11.42
C LEU A 16 17.58 23.43 -12.07
N CYS A 17 17.69 24.38 -12.99
CA CYS A 17 16.67 24.95 -13.88
C CYS A 17 15.87 26.15 -13.33
N GLU A 18 16.58 27.25 -13.06
CA GLU A 18 16.03 28.58 -13.36
C GLU A 18 15.72 28.65 -14.86
N VAL A 19 14.43 28.56 -15.23
CA VAL A 19 13.96 28.90 -16.57
C VAL A 19 13.55 30.37 -16.55
N PRO A 20 14.18 31.27 -17.31
CA PRO A 20 13.83 32.68 -17.30
C PRO A 20 12.57 32.88 -18.16
N ILE A 21 11.40 32.91 -17.53
CA ILE A 21 10.16 33.28 -18.23
C ILE A 21 10.11 34.80 -18.32
N LYS A 22 10.50 35.34 -19.49
CA LYS A 22 10.18 36.71 -19.89
C LYS A 22 8.66 36.88 -19.95
N THR A 23 8.10 37.60 -18.98
CA THR A 23 6.68 37.93 -18.95
C THR A 23 6.39 39.13 -19.85
N SER A 24 5.97 38.88 -21.09
CA SER A 24 5.24 39.88 -21.88
C SER A 24 3.76 39.76 -21.56
N ARG A 25 3.25 40.71 -20.76
CA ARG A 25 1.83 40.84 -20.42
C ARG A 25 1.07 41.49 -21.58
N ARG A 26 -0.02 40.87 -22.03
CA ARG A 26 -1.28 41.58 -22.31
C ARG A 26 -2.50 40.71 -22.01
N PRO A 27 -3.62 41.31 -21.56
CA PRO A 27 -4.75 40.59 -21.01
C PRO A 27 -5.82 40.35 -22.09
N SER A 28 -6.49 39.19 -22.05
CA SER A 28 -7.87 39.12 -22.55
C SER A 28 -8.69 38.09 -21.80
N THR A 29 -9.80 38.62 -21.29
CA THR A 29 -11.00 38.01 -20.75
C THR A 29 -11.52 36.83 -21.57
N ALA A 30 -11.76 35.69 -20.92
CA ALA A 30 -12.75 34.71 -21.37
C ALA A 30 -13.31 33.94 -20.18
N ARG A 31 -14.65 33.87 -20.14
CA ARG A 31 -15.47 33.14 -19.17
C ARG A 31 -15.20 31.63 -19.21
N GLY A 32 -15.38 31.00 -18.05
CA GLY A 32 -15.96 29.67 -17.96
C GLY A 32 -15.00 28.48 -18.04
N ARG A 33 -14.43 28.11 -16.90
CA ARG A 33 -14.42 26.73 -16.40
C ARG A 33 -13.98 26.77 -14.95
N GLU A 34 -14.73 26.07 -14.11
CA GLU A 34 -14.35 25.78 -12.73
C GLU A 34 -12.87 25.41 -12.71
N VAL A 35 -12.08 26.21 -12.00
CA VAL A 35 -10.77 25.78 -11.56
C VAL A 35 -11.07 24.56 -10.71
N THR A 36 -10.89 23.36 -11.26
CA THR A 36 -10.81 22.13 -10.47
C THR A 36 -9.83 22.45 -9.35
N GLU A 37 -10.35 22.72 -8.16
CA GLU A 37 -9.55 23.04 -7.00
C GLU A 37 -8.55 21.90 -6.87
N LEU A 38 -7.26 22.25 -6.93
CA LEU A 38 -6.21 21.25 -6.76
C LEU A 38 -6.52 20.55 -5.43
N PRO A 39 -6.57 19.21 -5.41
CA PRO A 39 -6.92 18.49 -4.19
C PRO A 39 -5.99 18.92 -3.08
N ASP A 40 -6.54 19.20 -1.90
CA ASP A 40 -5.76 19.61 -0.74
C ASP A 40 -4.75 18.51 -0.39
N LEU A 41 -3.51 18.71 -0.83
CA LEU A 41 -2.43 17.75 -0.69
C LEU A 41 -2.06 17.55 0.78
N ALA A 42 -2.27 18.57 1.63
CA ALA A 42 -2.01 18.46 3.06
C ALA A 42 -3.07 17.59 3.74
N HIS A 43 -4.35 17.79 3.41
CA HIS A 43 -5.43 16.93 3.90
C HIS A 43 -5.26 15.47 3.43
N LEU A 44 -4.93 15.26 2.15
CA LEU A 44 -4.66 13.93 1.63
C LEU A 44 -3.45 13.26 2.29
N ALA A 45 -2.38 14.01 2.56
CA ALA A 45 -1.21 13.49 3.26
C ALA A 45 -1.56 13.08 4.70
N ALA A 46 -2.29 13.92 5.44
CA ALA A 46 -2.72 13.63 6.80
C ALA A 46 -3.65 12.42 6.87
N ALA A 47 -4.65 12.33 5.98
CA ALA A 47 -5.55 11.18 5.90
C ALA A 47 -4.80 9.89 5.54
N THR A 48 -3.78 9.98 4.68
CA THR A 48 -2.91 8.85 4.35
C THR A 48 -2.11 8.37 5.56
N GLU A 49 -1.54 9.30 6.33
CA GLU A 49 -0.77 8.98 7.53
C GLU A 49 -1.64 8.32 8.60
N GLN A 50 -2.83 8.87 8.85
CA GLN A 50 -3.79 8.28 9.79
C GLN A 50 -4.20 6.85 9.38
N GLY A 51 -4.48 6.63 8.08
CA GLY A 51 -4.80 5.30 7.56
C GLY A 51 -3.65 4.31 7.71
N ILE A 52 -2.40 4.75 7.55
CA ILE A 52 -1.21 3.92 7.80
C ILE A 52 -1.14 3.51 9.28
N LEU A 53 -1.30 4.47 10.19
CA LEU A 53 -1.23 4.21 11.64
C LEU A 53 -2.34 3.26 12.09
N GLN A 54 -3.55 3.41 11.55
CA GLN A 54 -4.67 2.51 11.82
C GLN A 54 -4.35 1.07 11.42
N LEU A 55 -3.84 0.85 10.21
CA LEU A 55 -3.46 -0.49 9.74
C LEU A 55 -2.37 -1.12 10.60
N GLU A 56 -1.41 -0.32 11.06
CA GLU A 56 -0.36 -0.78 11.97
C GLU A 56 -0.87 -1.11 13.38
N GLU A 57 -1.95 -0.47 13.81
CA GLU A 57 -2.61 -0.78 15.07
C GLU A 57 -3.45 -2.04 14.95
N GLU A 58 -4.28 -2.15 13.91
CA GLU A 58 -5.02 -3.37 13.57
C GLU A 58 -4.11 -4.60 13.52
N ALA A 59 -2.92 -4.42 12.94
CA ALA A 59 -1.90 -5.46 12.89
C ALA A 59 -1.35 -5.84 14.27
N ARG A 60 -1.17 -4.88 15.18
CA ARG A 60 -0.74 -5.17 16.56
C ARG A 60 -1.80 -5.89 17.37
N LEU A 61 -3.07 -5.58 17.15
CA LEU A 61 -4.19 -6.24 17.84
C LEU A 61 -4.25 -7.75 17.56
N LEU A 62 -3.63 -8.24 16.49
CA LEU A 62 -3.52 -9.68 16.23
C LEU A 62 -2.72 -10.45 17.28
N GLU A 63 -1.99 -9.77 18.18
CA GLU A 63 -1.23 -10.39 19.26
C GLU A 63 -2.15 -10.99 20.34
N SER A 64 -3.33 -10.41 20.54
CA SER A 64 -4.29 -10.83 21.58
C SER A 64 -5.65 -11.28 21.05
N ARG A 65 -5.90 -11.15 19.75
CA ARG A 65 -7.19 -11.53 19.15
C ARG A 65 -7.42 -13.05 19.11
N PRO A 66 -8.65 -13.52 19.36
CA PRO A 66 -9.01 -14.92 19.16
C PRO A 66 -9.04 -15.28 17.66
N LEU A 67 -9.06 -16.58 17.34
CA LEU A 67 -8.99 -17.07 15.96
C LEU A 67 -10.06 -16.46 15.04
N GLY A 68 -11.30 -16.36 15.52
CA GLY A 68 -12.42 -15.83 14.73
C GLY A 68 -12.20 -14.38 14.28
N GLU A 69 -11.80 -13.50 15.21
CA GLU A 69 -11.55 -12.09 14.92
C GLU A 69 -10.29 -11.90 14.05
N ALA A 70 -9.25 -12.71 14.28
CA ALA A 70 -8.05 -12.69 13.46
C ALA A 70 -8.35 -13.12 12.01
N LEU A 71 -9.18 -14.15 11.83
CA LEU A 71 -9.65 -14.61 10.53
C LEU A 71 -10.45 -13.52 9.79
N GLU A 72 -11.40 -12.88 10.47
CA GLU A 72 -12.19 -11.78 9.90
C GLU A 72 -11.30 -10.62 9.46
N GLN A 73 -10.30 -10.26 10.28
CA GLN A 73 -9.33 -9.23 9.93
C GLN A 73 -8.55 -9.57 8.65
N LEU A 74 -8.05 -10.80 8.54
CA LEU A 74 -7.33 -11.26 7.34
C LEU A 74 -8.23 -11.24 6.11
N ARG A 75 -9.48 -11.68 6.22
CA ARG A 75 -10.48 -11.61 5.13
C ARG A 75 -10.73 -10.17 4.69
N ASN A 76 -10.90 -9.25 5.64
CA ASN A 76 -11.11 -7.84 5.34
C ASN A 76 -9.93 -7.24 4.59
N TRP A 77 -8.70 -7.51 5.03
CA TRP A 77 -7.50 -7.09 4.33
C TRP A 77 -7.37 -7.73 2.94
N ALA A 78 -7.60 -9.03 2.80
CA ALA A 78 -7.54 -9.72 1.52
C ALA A 78 -8.56 -9.14 0.52
N GLN A 79 -9.79 -8.88 0.96
CA GLN A 79 -10.80 -8.21 0.14
C GLN A 79 -10.36 -6.79 -0.24
N ALA A 80 -9.88 -6.00 0.71
CA ALA A 80 -9.48 -4.63 0.48
C ALA A 80 -8.26 -4.52 -0.46
N LEU A 81 -7.33 -5.48 -0.41
CA LEU A 81 -6.20 -5.60 -1.35
C LEU A 81 -6.64 -5.95 -2.78
N ARG A 82 -7.76 -6.69 -2.93
CA ARG A 82 -8.32 -7.07 -4.24
C ARG A 82 -9.21 -5.97 -4.84
N ARG A 83 -9.81 -5.12 -4.02
CA ARG A 83 -10.68 -4.03 -4.47
C ARG A 83 -9.88 -3.01 -5.30
N ARG A 84 -10.46 -2.59 -6.43
CA ARG A 84 -9.97 -1.43 -7.19
C ARG A 84 -10.42 -0.14 -6.50
N PRO A 85 -9.57 0.90 -6.44
CA PRO A 85 -9.95 2.17 -5.82
C PRO A 85 -11.08 2.85 -6.61
N LYS A 86 -11.97 3.53 -5.88
CA LYS A 86 -12.88 4.54 -6.45
C LYS A 86 -12.07 5.82 -6.71
N GLU A 87 -12.46 6.63 -7.70
CA GLU A 87 -11.64 7.71 -8.29
C GLU A 87 -11.13 8.78 -7.30
N GLU A 88 -11.68 8.89 -6.09
CA GLU A 88 -11.39 10.01 -5.17
C GLU A 88 -10.69 9.62 -3.86
N SER A 89 -10.47 8.32 -3.58
CA SER A 89 -9.89 7.88 -2.30
C SER A 89 -8.48 7.33 -2.45
N VAL A 90 -7.62 7.55 -1.44
CA VAL A 90 -6.33 6.87 -1.35
C VAL A 90 -6.56 5.35 -1.35
N PRO A 91 -5.99 4.58 -2.31
CA PRO A 91 -6.27 3.16 -2.40
C PRO A 91 -5.81 2.43 -1.13
N PHE A 92 -6.65 1.54 -0.59
CA PHE A 92 -6.27 0.68 0.55
C PHE A 92 -4.94 -0.01 0.31
N LYS A 93 -4.74 -0.56 -0.89
CA LYS A 93 -3.49 -1.20 -1.29
C LYS A 93 -2.28 -0.28 -1.16
N ALA A 94 -2.42 1.01 -1.46
CA ALA A 94 -1.35 1.98 -1.31
C ALA A 94 -1.04 2.26 0.17
N LEU A 95 -2.07 2.38 1.02
CA LEU A 95 -1.89 2.52 2.47
C LEU A 95 -1.21 1.30 3.08
N PHE A 96 -1.72 0.12 2.74
CA PHE A 96 -1.24 -1.17 3.24
C PHE A 96 0.22 -1.41 2.90
N LEU A 97 0.62 -1.21 1.64
CA LEU A 97 2.01 -1.38 1.21
C LEU A 97 2.96 -0.33 1.79
N ARG A 98 2.46 0.88 2.10
CA ARG A 98 3.26 1.93 2.74
C ARG A 98 3.48 1.65 4.22
N SER A 99 2.45 1.13 4.89
CA SER A 99 2.44 0.78 6.31
C SER A 99 3.38 -0.38 6.65
N ASN A 100 3.76 -0.51 7.92
CA ASN A 100 4.38 -1.71 8.47
C ASN A 100 3.35 -2.74 8.93
N ALA A 101 2.09 -2.65 8.47
CA ALA A 101 1.00 -3.51 8.95
C ALA A 101 1.28 -5.00 8.72
N LEU A 102 1.79 -5.39 7.56
CA LEU A 102 2.13 -6.80 7.31
C LEU A 102 3.23 -7.31 8.24
N GLU A 103 4.30 -6.55 8.43
CA GLU A 103 5.40 -6.94 9.34
C GLU A 103 4.91 -7.02 10.79
N LYS A 104 4.16 -6.02 11.24
CA LYS A 104 3.55 -6.00 12.58
C LYS A 104 2.57 -7.15 12.76
N ALA A 105 1.79 -7.49 11.74
CA ALA A 105 0.82 -8.59 11.79
C ALA A 105 1.53 -9.93 11.96
N LEU A 106 2.58 -10.19 11.18
CA LEU A 106 3.36 -11.42 11.31
C LEU A 106 4.06 -11.50 12.68
N GLU A 107 4.57 -10.38 13.19
CA GLU A 107 5.17 -10.33 14.52
C GLU A 107 4.13 -10.55 15.63
N ALA A 108 2.95 -9.96 15.51
CA ALA A 108 1.84 -10.08 16.45
C ALA A 108 1.28 -11.51 16.47
N LEU A 109 1.03 -12.12 15.29
CA LEU A 109 0.61 -13.51 15.17
C LEU A 109 1.64 -14.48 15.78
N ARG A 110 2.93 -14.17 15.64
CA ARG A 110 4.00 -14.94 16.29
C ARG A 110 3.94 -14.86 17.82
N LYS A 111 3.44 -13.78 18.40
CA LYS A 111 3.31 -13.63 19.86
C LYS A 111 1.99 -14.18 20.40
N ASN A 112 1.01 -14.43 19.53
CA ASN A 112 -0.30 -14.90 19.92
C ASN A 112 -0.30 -16.41 20.16
N ASP A 113 0.16 -16.83 21.34
CA ASP A 113 0.23 -18.24 21.70
C ASP A 113 -1.16 -18.87 21.86
N ASN A 114 -2.17 -18.11 22.29
CA ASN A 114 -3.55 -18.59 22.37
C ASN A 114 -4.09 -18.98 20.99
N LEU A 115 -3.90 -18.12 19.99
CA LEU A 115 -4.29 -18.41 18.61
C LEU A 115 -3.53 -19.62 18.07
N LYS A 116 -2.23 -19.77 18.37
CA LYS A 116 -1.49 -20.98 17.96
C LYS A 116 -2.05 -22.23 18.61
N GLN A 117 -2.40 -22.19 19.90
CA GLN A 117 -3.05 -23.33 20.57
C GLN A 117 -4.41 -23.64 19.92
N GLU A 118 -5.24 -22.62 19.65
CA GLU A 118 -6.52 -22.79 18.94
C GLU A 118 -6.35 -23.36 17.52
N LEU A 119 -5.25 -23.04 16.82
CA LEU A 119 -4.91 -23.61 15.51
C LEU A 119 -4.44 -25.07 15.61
N LEU A 120 -3.79 -25.44 16.71
CA LEU A 120 -3.33 -26.80 16.98
C LEU A 120 -4.48 -27.69 17.50
N ASP A 121 -5.41 -27.11 18.23
CA ASP A 121 -6.64 -27.75 18.69
C ASP A 121 -7.57 -28.01 17.50
N ARG A 122 -7.43 -29.21 16.92
CA ARG A 122 -8.35 -29.70 15.90
C ARG A 122 -9.75 -29.88 16.51
N PRO A 123 -10.79 -29.12 16.12
CA PRO A 123 -12.14 -29.64 16.27
C PRO A 123 -12.26 -30.87 15.38
N LEU A 124 -12.66 -32.00 15.98
CA LEU A 124 -12.65 -33.32 15.33
C LEU A 124 -13.42 -33.34 14.00
N PHE A 125 -14.40 -32.45 13.79
CA PHE A 125 -15.13 -32.31 12.53
C PHE A 125 -15.70 -30.90 12.38
N ALA A 126 -15.33 -30.18 11.31
CA ALA A 126 -16.13 -29.07 10.78
C ALA A 126 -17.05 -29.64 9.69
N ALA A 127 -18.31 -29.22 9.65
CA ALA A 127 -19.32 -29.74 8.72
C ALA A 127 -18.94 -29.60 7.23
N ASP A 128 -18.01 -28.70 6.91
CA ASP A 128 -17.50 -28.42 5.55
C ASP A 128 -16.13 -29.09 5.24
N GLY A 129 -15.61 -29.93 6.14
CA GLY A 129 -14.39 -30.71 5.93
C GLY A 129 -13.05 -29.97 6.08
N ALA A 130 -13.04 -28.63 6.09
CA ALA A 130 -11.83 -27.83 6.34
C ALA A 130 -11.76 -27.39 7.81
N SER A 131 -10.61 -27.61 8.46
CA SER A 131 -10.40 -27.14 9.83
C SER A 131 -10.28 -25.61 9.88
N PRO A 132 -10.69 -24.94 10.98
CA PRO A 132 -10.49 -23.50 11.15
C PRO A 132 -9.03 -23.06 10.93
N ALA A 133 -8.09 -23.94 11.25
CA ALA A 133 -6.66 -23.73 11.03
C ALA A 133 -6.25 -23.71 9.56
N GLU A 134 -6.83 -24.58 8.74
CA GLU A 134 -6.62 -24.57 7.30
C GLU A 134 -7.17 -23.29 6.68
N VAL A 135 -8.38 -22.87 7.07
CA VAL A 135 -8.98 -21.63 6.56
C VAL A 135 -8.12 -20.43 6.92
N PHE A 136 -7.65 -20.35 8.17
CA PHE A 136 -6.77 -19.28 8.62
C PHE A 136 -5.47 -19.21 7.82
N THR A 137 -4.82 -20.36 7.62
CA THR A 137 -3.56 -20.45 6.87
C THR A 137 -3.77 -20.07 5.40
N VAL A 138 -4.89 -20.46 4.79
CA VAL A 138 -5.25 -20.07 3.42
C VAL A 138 -5.46 -18.57 3.29
N GLU A 139 -6.17 -17.94 4.23
CA GLU A 139 -6.39 -16.49 4.20
C GLU A 139 -5.09 -15.71 4.42
N LEU A 140 -4.26 -16.11 5.39
CA LEU A 140 -2.96 -15.50 5.63
C LEU A 140 -2.04 -15.63 4.41
N ARG A 141 -2.00 -16.82 3.79
CA ARG A 141 -1.30 -17.06 2.52
C ARG A 141 -1.80 -16.12 1.42
N GLY A 142 -3.12 -15.93 1.32
CA GLY A 142 -3.74 -15.03 0.35
C GLY A 142 -3.29 -13.57 0.52
N VAL A 143 -3.26 -13.07 1.76
CA VAL A 143 -2.75 -11.72 2.08
C VAL A 143 -1.27 -11.61 1.68
N LEU A 144 -0.46 -12.60 2.05
CA LEU A 144 0.97 -12.63 1.72
C LEU A 144 1.20 -12.61 0.21
N GLN A 145 0.51 -13.46 -0.57
CA GLN A 145 0.63 -13.52 -2.03
C GLN A 145 0.19 -12.22 -2.72
N LEU A 146 -0.85 -11.55 -2.21
CA LEU A 146 -1.31 -10.26 -2.73
C LEU A 146 -0.28 -9.14 -2.49
N CYS A 147 0.48 -9.24 -1.41
CA CYS A 147 1.55 -8.29 -1.07
C CYS A 147 2.89 -8.66 -1.74
N LEU A 148 3.13 -9.95 -1.97
CA LEU A 148 4.39 -10.53 -2.44
C LEU A 148 4.22 -11.34 -3.73
N PRO A 149 3.68 -10.75 -4.82
CA PRO A 149 3.38 -11.49 -6.05
C PRO A 149 4.61 -12.10 -6.72
N ARG A 150 5.81 -11.54 -6.47
CA ARG A 150 7.09 -12.03 -7.01
C ARG A 150 7.85 -12.95 -6.06
N ALA A 151 7.38 -13.10 -4.82
CA ALA A 151 8.03 -13.88 -3.78
C ALA A 151 7.12 -14.98 -3.24
N ALA A 152 6.33 -15.60 -4.14
CA ALA A 152 5.44 -16.72 -3.80
C ALA A 152 6.20 -17.88 -3.12
N ALA A 153 7.45 -18.11 -3.49
CA ALA A 153 8.32 -19.14 -2.90
C ALA A 153 8.65 -18.88 -1.42
N LEU A 154 8.56 -17.63 -0.94
CA LEU A 154 8.83 -17.27 0.46
C LEU A 154 7.59 -17.34 1.35
N VAL A 155 6.39 -17.43 0.75
CA VAL A 155 5.15 -17.43 1.51
C VAL A 155 5.10 -18.62 2.47
N GLU A 156 5.48 -19.81 2.01
CA GLU A 156 5.47 -21.02 2.84
C GLU A 156 6.50 -20.96 3.98
N PRO A 157 7.78 -20.60 3.75
CA PRO A 157 8.74 -20.34 4.82
C PRO A 157 8.27 -19.29 5.85
N ILE A 158 7.60 -18.22 5.40
CA ILE A 158 7.06 -17.19 6.30
C ILE A 158 5.94 -17.77 7.17
N LEU A 159 5.03 -18.55 6.60
CA LEU A 159 3.96 -19.20 7.35
C LEU A 159 4.52 -20.15 8.41
N GLN A 160 5.52 -20.96 8.05
CA GLN A 160 6.19 -21.87 8.99
C GLN A 160 6.91 -21.11 10.10
N ALA A 161 7.56 -19.99 9.78
CA ALA A 161 8.26 -19.16 10.76
C ALA A 161 7.30 -18.45 11.74
N VAL A 162 6.07 -18.15 11.33
CA VAL A 162 5.09 -17.41 12.13
C VAL A 162 4.19 -18.34 12.94
N LEU A 163 3.72 -19.43 12.32
CA LEU A 163 2.75 -20.37 12.90
C LEU A 163 3.39 -21.67 13.40
N GLY A 164 4.68 -21.91 13.12
CA GLY A 164 5.38 -23.11 13.56
C GLY A 164 5.64 -23.16 15.07
N ALA A 165 5.72 -24.37 15.60
CA ALA A 165 5.93 -24.62 17.03
C ALA A 165 7.33 -24.18 17.53
N GLU A 166 8.36 -24.23 16.67
CA GLU A 166 9.70 -23.73 16.98
C GLU A 166 10.32 -22.99 15.80
N PRO A 167 10.14 -21.66 15.71
CA PRO A 167 10.85 -20.89 14.70
C PRO A 167 12.33 -20.76 15.07
N ARG A 168 13.21 -21.24 14.19
CA ARG A 168 14.65 -20.99 14.32
C ARG A 168 14.92 -19.51 14.08
N ALA A 169 15.51 -18.84 15.07
CA ALA A 169 15.86 -17.42 15.03
C ALA A 169 16.51 -16.93 13.70
N PRO A 170 17.47 -17.64 13.07
CA PRO A 170 18.09 -17.18 11.83
C PRO A 170 17.16 -17.29 10.60
N GLU A 171 16.36 -18.35 10.49
CA GLU A 171 15.41 -18.55 9.37
C GLU A 171 14.32 -17.47 9.40
N MET A 172 13.89 -17.11 10.60
CA MET A 172 12.98 -15.99 10.85
C MET A 172 13.59 -14.65 10.44
N ALA A 173 14.80 -14.35 10.91
CA ALA A 173 15.46 -13.09 10.58
C ALA A 173 15.64 -12.93 9.07
N ALA A 174 15.97 -14.02 8.36
CA ALA A 174 16.06 -14.04 6.91
C ALA A 174 14.70 -13.79 6.23
N ALA A 175 13.63 -14.43 6.70
CA ALA A 175 12.28 -14.25 6.15
C ALA A 175 11.77 -12.80 6.29
N PHE A 176 11.95 -12.19 7.47
CA PHE A 176 11.59 -10.78 7.70
C PHE A 176 12.48 -9.81 6.90
N THR A 177 13.78 -10.12 6.78
CA THR A 177 14.70 -9.31 5.95
C THR A 177 14.30 -9.34 4.48
N ALA A 178 13.97 -10.52 3.96
CA ALA A 178 13.47 -10.67 2.60
C ALA A 178 12.12 -9.92 2.42
N LEU A 179 11.21 -10.02 3.39
CA LEU A 179 9.93 -9.30 3.34
C LEU A 179 10.13 -7.78 3.27
N ARG A 180 11.12 -7.23 4.01
CA ARG A 180 11.48 -5.82 3.91
C ARG A 180 12.04 -5.44 2.55
N SER A 181 12.95 -6.24 1.98
CA SER A 181 13.49 -5.95 0.65
C SER A 181 12.41 -5.96 -0.44
N PHE A 182 11.45 -6.89 -0.37
CA PHE A 182 10.33 -6.92 -1.33
C PHE A 182 9.36 -5.74 -1.17
N LYS A 183 9.21 -5.21 0.05
CA LYS A 183 8.42 -3.99 0.28
C LYS A 183 9.10 -2.77 -0.37
N GLU A 184 10.42 -2.70 -0.35
CA GLU A 184 11.19 -1.64 -1.02
C GLU A 184 11.04 -1.71 -2.54
N ASP A 185 11.14 -2.91 -3.13
CA ASP A 185 10.88 -3.14 -4.56
C ASP A 185 9.46 -2.71 -4.96
N TRP A 186 8.47 -2.98 -4.11
CA TRP A 186 7.09 -2.58 -4.37
C TRP A 186 6.88 -1.07 -4.31
N ARG A 187 7.57 -0.37 -3.41
CA ARG A 187 7.55 1.10 -3.36
C ARG A 187 8.10 1.67 -4.66
N GLU A 188 9.14 1.08 -5.22
CA GLU A 188 9.70 1.49 -6.50
C GLU A 188 8.74 1.24 -7.66
N VAL A 189 8.10 0.07 -7.72
CA VAL A 189 7.08 -0.23 -8.75
C VAL A 189 5.90 0.74 -8.70
N VAL A 190 5.41 1.06 -7.49
CA VAL A 190 4.31 2.03 -7.31
C VAL A 190 4.75 3.43 -7.70
N ARG A 191 5.99 3.83 -7.34
CA ARG A 191 6.56 5.12 -7.74
C ARG A 191 6.65 5.23 -9.27
N LEU A 192 7.18 4.22 -9.94
CA LEU A 192 7.27 4.18 -11.41
C LEU A 192 5.89 4.20 -12.07
N SER A 193 4.91 3.50 -11.51
CA SER A 193 3.53 3.53 -12.00
C SER A 193 2.89 4.92 -11.84
N ALA A 194 3.13 5.60 -10.72
CA ALA A 194 2.62 6.94 -10.46
C ALA A 194 3.26 7.97 -11.41
N VAL A 195 4.59 7.89 -11.62
CA VAL A 195 5.31 8.73 -12.58
C VAL A 195 4.72 8.57 -13.99
N ARG A 196 4.54 7.33 -14.46
CA ARG A 196 3.93 7.07 -15.78
C ARG A 196 2.49 7.60 -15.91
N GLN A 197 1.71 7.57 -14.84
CA GLN A 197 0.36 8.14 -14.85
C GLN A 197 0.41 9.67 -14.93
N LEU A 198 1.33 10.31 -14.21
CA LEU A 198 1.54 11.75 -14.29
C LEU A 198 2.03 12.18 -15.68
N GLU A 199 2.97 11.44 -16.27
CA GLU A 199 3.44 11.66 -17.65
C GLU A 199 2.27 11.60 -18.64
N ARG A 200 1.42 10.57 -18.57
CA ARG A 200 0.22 10.46 -19.43
C ARG A 200 -0.76 11.62 -19.23
N ARG A 201 -0.97 12.07 -18.00
CA ARG A 201 -1.83 13.23 -17.73
C ARG A 201 -1.22 14.51 -18.30
N LEU A 202 0.09 14.67 -18.20
CA LEU A 202 0.81 15.80 -18.78
C LEU A 202 0.73 15.79 -20.31
N ASP A 203 0.89 14.64 -20.95
CA ASP A 203 0.72 14.48 -22.40
C ASP A 203 -0.71 14.82 -22.83
N SER A 204 -1.71 14.34 -22.09
CA SER A 204 -3.12 14.64 -22.35
C SER A 204 -3.43 16.14 -22.23
N VAL A 205 -2.92 16.81 -21.20
CA VAL A 205 -3.09 18.26 -21.02
C VAL A 205 -2.36 19.04 -22.12
N THR A 206 -1.17 18.60 -22.50
CA THR A 206 -0.39 19.21 -23.58
C THR A 206 -1.11 19.08 -24.93
N TYR A 207 -1.71 17.93 -25.20
CA TYR A 207 -2.52 17.69 -26.39
C TYR A 207 -3.76 18.61 -26.44
N GLU A 208 -4.50 18.73 -25.33
CA GLU A 208 -5.66 19.65 -25.27
C GLU A 208 -5.24 21.12 -25.42
N LEU A 209 -4.10 21.53 -24.86
CA LEU A 209 -3.56 22.88 -25.06
C LEU A 209 -3.14 23.14 -26.50
N GLN A 210 -2.57 22.15 -27.19
CA GLN A 210 -2.22 22.25 -28.61
C GLN A 210 -3.47 22.35 -29.49
N LYS A 211 -4.52 21.59 -29.17
CA LYS A 211 -5.81 21.64 -29.86
C LYS A 211 -6.52 23.00 -29.68
N MET A 212 -6.36 23.64 -28.52
CA MET A 212 -6.92 24.97 -28.25
C MET A 212 -6.06 26.13 -28.78
N ARG A 213 -4.88 25.86 -29.35
CA ARG A 213 -4.06 26.89 -29.99
C ARG A 213 -4.67 27.21 -31.37
N PRO A 214 -5.11 28.45 -31.64
CA PRO A 214 -5.59 28.81 -32.96
C PRO A 214 -4.44 28.70 -33.97
N LEU A 215 -4.72 28.18 -35.16
CA LEU A 215 -3.80 28.26 -36.29
C LEU A 215 -3.45 29.74 -36.55
N PRO A 216 -2.16 30.11 -36.67
CA PRO A 216 -1.79 31.45 -37.08
C PRO A 216 -2.14 31.59 -38.57
N GLY A 217 -3.29 32.17 -38.89
CA GLY A 217 -3.65 32.45 -40.29
C GLY A 217 -5.14 32.44 -40.66
N SER A 218 -6.07 32.65 -39.73
CA SER A 218 -7.46 32.94 -40.08
C SER A 218 -7.92 34.22 -39.40
N LEU A 219 -7.49 35.34 -39.98
CA LEU A 219 -8.25 36.55 -40.35
C LEU A 219 -7.30 37.52 -41.07
#